data_AF-A0A0C3QED9-F1
#
_entry.id   AF-A0A0C3QED9-F1
#
_cell.length_a   1.000
_cell.length_b   1.000
_cell.length_c   1.000
_cell.angle_alpha   90.00
_cell.angle_beta   90.00
_cell.angle_gamma   90.00
#
_symmetry.space_group_name_H-M   'P 1'
#
loop_
_entity.id
_entity.type
_entity.pdbx_description
1 polymer ?
#
loop_
_entity_poly.entity_id
_entity_poly.type
_entity_poly.pdbx_seq_one_letter_code
_entity_poly.pdbx_strand_id
1 'polypeptide(L)'
;MMGDLERGDKCVLYYGGHIERSQHINEASAYMLLQDSGRIYDHELRVMLSLSKFPTATIIAIFDACYSAGFLGLPYTHEKDNARMKSPETPSATQMKSQVIEIASTTKFQLSFSEKYRENGEDSGTTHGILTWNLLQYLKGRWSWAFGVGL
;
A
#
# COMPACT_ATOMS: atom_id res chain seq x y z
N MET A 1 15.64 -7.24 7.41
CA MET A 1 14.93 -6.86 6.18
C MET A 1 14.99 -5.36 5.93
N MET A 2 14.31 -4.48 6.70
CA MET A 2 14.39 -3.02 6.43
C MET A 2 15.73 -2.38 6.81
N GLY A 3 16.41 -2.91 7.83
CA GLY A 3 17.73 -2.44 8.27
C GLY A 3 18.89 -2.79 7.33
N ASP A 4 18.61 -3.59 6.30
CA ASP A 4 19.58 -4.07 5.31
C ASP A 4 19.51 -3.27 4.00
N LEU A 5 18.53 -2.37 3.85
CA LEU A 5 18.46 -1.47 2.70
C LEU A 5 19.67 -0.54 2.69
N GLU A 6 20.30 -0.42 1.52
CA GLU A 6 21.44 0.45 1.26
C GLU A 6 21.01 1.78 0.62
N ARG A 7 22.00 2.64 0.33
CA ARG A 7 21.75 3.96 -0.28
C ARG A 7 21.23 3.78 -1.70
N GLY A 8 20.03 4.31 -1.95
CA GLY A 8 19.44 4.31 -3.29
C GLY A 8 18.62 3.06 -3.60
N ASP A 9 18.55 2.10 -2.66
CA ASP A 9 17.72 0.92 -2.80
C ASP A 9 16.24 1.29 -2.92
N LYS A 10 15.51 0.44 -3.66
CA LYS A 10 14.06 0.52 -3.83
C LYS A 10 13.43 -0.75 -3.31
N CYS A 11 12.60 -0.62 -2.28
CA CYS A 11 11.86 -1.73 -1.69
C CYS A 11 10.37 -1.60 -2.05
N VAL A 12 9.77 -2.69 -2.52
CA VAL A 12 8.32 -2.78 -2.69
C VAL A 12 7.77 -3.71 -1.63
N LEU A 13 6.87 -3.19 -0.80
CA LEU A 13 6.04 -3.96 0.11
C LEU A 13 4.65 -4.03 -0.50
N TYR A 14 4.14 -5.23 -0.72
CA TYR A 14 2.80 -5.44 -1.25
C TYR A 14 2.00 -6.28 -0.26
N TYR A 15 0.79 -5.82 0.05
CA TYR A 15 -0.18 -6.52 0.88
C TYR A 15 -1.55 -6.51 0.18
N GLY A 16 -2.08 -7.71 -0.07
CA GLY A 16 -3.45 -7.92 -0.53
C GLY A 16 -4.19 -8.78 0.47
N GLY A 17 -5.25 -8.25 1.10
CA GLY A 17 -5.93 -8.96 2.18
C GLY A 17 -6.88 -8.06 2.97
N HIS A 18 -7.11 -8.41 4.23
CA HIS A 18 -8.01 -7.67 5.11
C HIS A 18 -7.23 -6.78 6.09
N ILE A 19 -7.66 -5.53 6.21
CA ILE A 19 -7.25 -4.64 7.30
C ILE A 19 -8.47 -4.43 8.18
N GLU A 20 -8.26 -4.62 9.48
CA GLU A 20 -9.28 -4.41 10.50
C GLU A 20 -8.86 -3.29 11.45
N ARG A 21 -9.84 -2.73 12.13
CA ARG A 21 -9.61 -1.74 13.18
C ARG A 21 -9.81 -2.39 14.54
N SER A 22 -8.89 -2.10 15.46
CA SER A 22 -9.05 -2.47 16.86
C SER A 22 -10.34 -1.87 17.40
N GLN A 23 -11.15 -2.69 18.07
CA GLN A 23 -12.38 -2.26 18.73
C GLN A 23 -12.11 -1.70 20.14
N HIS A 24 -10.86 -1.73 20.60
CA HIS A 24 -10.50 -1.22 21.92
C HIS A 24 -10.55 0.31 21.92
N ILE A 25 -11.43 0.86 22.75
CA ILE A 25 -11.81 2.28 22.84
C ILE A 25 -10.61 3.23 23.06
N ASN A 26 -9.50 2.73 23.61
CA ASN A 26 -8.32 3.52 23.93
C ASN A 26 -7.18 3.40 22.91
N GLU A 27 -7.32 2.55 21.88
CA GLU A 27 -6.29 2.37 20.85
C GLU A 27 -6.96 2.41 19.48
N ALA A 28 -6.90 3.57 18.83
CA ALA A 28 -7.28 3.72 17.42
C ALA A 28 -6.20 3.09 16.51
N SER A 29 -5.95 1.79 16.68
CA SER A 29 -5.00 1.01 15.88
C SER A 29 -5.72 0.23 14.78
N ALA A 30 -5.05 0.05 13.66
CA ALA A 30 -5.48 -0.85 12.59
C ALA A 30 -4.44 -1.95 12.42
N TYR A 31 -4.84 -3.12 11.93
CA TYR A 31 -3.92 -4.23 11.72
C TYR A 31 -4.20 -4.99 10.42
N MET A 32 -3.12 -5.49 9.82
CA MET A 32 -3.15 -6.46 8.73
C MET A 32 -3.36 -7.85 9.32
N LEU A 33 -4.22 -8.65 8.68
CA LEU A 33 -4.39 -10.06 9.00
C LEU A 33 -3.38 -10.91 8.20
N LEU A 34 -2.61 -11.72 8.93
CA LEU A 34 -1.73 -12.73 8.35
C LEU A 34 -2.40 -14.10 8.31
N GLN A 35 -1.71 -15.07 7.72
CA GLN A 35 -2.06 -16.48 7.88
C GLN A 35 -2.00 -16.88 9.37
N ASP A 36 -2.78 -17.90 9.75
CA ASP A 36 -2.84 -18.46 11.10
C ASP A 36 -3.25 -17.48 12.21
N SER A 37 -4.11 -16.51 11.88
CA SER A 37 -4.59 -15.47 12.82
C SER A 37 -3.51 -14.50 13.31
N GLY A 38 -2.33 -14.51 12.68
CA GLY A 38 -1.29 -13.51 12.94
C GLY A 38 -1.77 -12.10 12.59
N ARG A 39 -1.23 -11.10 13.28
CA ARG A 39 -1.58 -9.69 13.08
C ARG A 39 -0.32 -8.86 13.01
N ILE A 40 -0.31 -7.87 12.14
CA ILE A 40 0.70 -6.80 12.16
C ILE A 40 -0.06 -5.50 12.31
N TYR A 41 0.13 -4.85 13.44
CA TYR A 41 -0.46 -3.55 13.69
C TYR A 41 0.25 -2.46 12.91
N ASP A 42 -0.49 -1.40 12.59
CA ASP A 42 -0.03 -0.23 11.86
C ASP A 42 1.25 0.38 12.49
N HIS A 43 1.29 0.51 13.81
CA HIS A 43 2.44 1.04 14.55
C HIS A 43 3.65 0.10 14.49
N GLU A 44 3.45 -1.22 14.54
CA GLU A 44 4.54 -2.20 14.40
C GLU A 44 5.15 -2.10 13.00
N LEU A 45 4.31 -2.01 11.97
CA LEU A 45 4.78 -1.82 10.60
C LEU A 45 5.55 -0.51 10.46
N ARG A 46 5.05 0.60 11.01
CA ARG A 46 5.77 1.88 11.00
C ARG A 46 7.14 1.77 11.67
N VAL A 47 7.23 1.09 12.82
CA VAL A 47 8.50 0.84 13.51
C VAL A 47 9.43 0.05 12.61
N MET A 48 8.96 -1.03 11.99
CA MET A 48 9.78 -1.83 11.04
C MET A 48 10.30 -0.99 9.87
N LEU A 49 9.46 -0.14 9.27
CA LEU A 49 9.87 0.74 8.17
C LEU A 49 10.87 1.81 8.63
N SER A 50 10.75 2.30 9.87
CA SER A 50 11.66 3.29 10.44
C SER A 50 13.09 2.77 10.65
N LEU A 51 13.29 1.44 10.65
CA LEU A 51 14.62 0.83 10.78
C LEU A 51 15.50 1.05 9.54
N SER A 52 14.94 1.51 8.43
CA SER A 52 15.74 1.90 7.26
C SER A 52 16.72 3.02 7.62
N LYS A 53 18.00 2.81 7.31
CA LYS A 53 19.09 3.68 7.75
C LYS A 53 19.28 4.90 6.85
N PHE A 54 18.96 4.76 5.56
CA PHE A 54 19.34 5.74 4.54
C PHE A 54 18.13 6.54 4.03
N PRO A 55 18.18 7.87 4.08
CA PRO A 55 17.13 8.72 3.51
C PRO A 55 16.94 8.57 1.99
N THR A 56 18.00 8.13 1.31
CA THR A 56 17.98 7.91 -0.14
C THR A 56 17.38 6.57 -0.55
N ALA A 57 17.07 5.68 0.41
CA ALA A 57 16.29 4.49 0.13
C ALA A 57 14.81 4.88 -0.04
N THR A 58 14.13 4.24 -0.99
CA THR A 58 12.70 4.43 -1.24
C THR A 58 11.94 3.15 -0.93
N ILE A 59 10.89 3.26 -0.14
CA ILE A 59 9.98 2.17 0.17
C ILE A 59 8.60 2.51 -0.41
N ILE A 60 8.06 1.62 -1.23
CA ILE A 60 6.71 1.74 -1.80
C ILE A 60 5.86 0.65 -1.16
N ALA A 61 4.92 1.05 -0.29
CA ALA A 61 3.98 0.16 0.37
C ALA A 61 2.63 0.22 -0.33
N ILE A 62 2.18 -0.93 -0.84
CA ILE A 62 0.94 -1.08 -1.59
C ILE A 62 -0.02 -1.93 -0.76
N PHE A 63 -1.18 -1.36 -0.45
CA PHE A 63 -2.23 -2.02 0.32
C PHE A 63 -3.49 -2.14 -0.53
N ASP A 64 -3.79 -3.35 -1.00
CA ASP A 64 -5.07 -3.71 -1.60
C ASP A 64 -5.96 -4.36 -0.55
N ALA A 65 -6.61 -3.51 0.25
CA ALA A 65 -7.42 -3.90 1.40
C ALA A 65 -8.50 -2.84 1.69
N CYS A 66 -9.55 -3.24 2.40
CA CYS A 66 -10.53 -2.28 2.93
C CYS A 66 -9.88 -1.33 3.94
N TYR A 67 -10.37 -0.10 4.04
CA TYR A 67 -9.92 0.89 5.05
C TYR A 67 -8.40 1.17 5.03
N SER A 68 -7.75 0.97 3.88
CA SER A 68 -6.29 0.97 3.81
C SER A 68 -5.63 2.35 3.79
N ALA A 69 -6.34 3.42 3.40
CA ALA A 69 -5.73 4.75 3.35
C ALA A 69 -5.36 5.28 4.74
N GLY A 70 -4.13 5.76 4.83
CA GLY A 70 -3.54 6.31 6.04
C GLY A 70 -3.09 5.23 7.02
N PHE A 71 -2.97 3.97 6.58
CA PHE A 71 -2.52 2.87 7.43
C PHE A 71 -1.12 3.15 8.01
N LEU A 72 -0.21 3.73 7.22
CA LEU A 72 1.12 4.12 7.69
C LEU A 72 1.16 5.49 8.37
N GLY A 73 0.03 6.19 8.50
CA GLY A 73 -0.03 7.50 9.17
C GLY A 73 0.93 8.55 8.61
N LEU A 74 1.22 8.50 7.30
CA LEU A 74 2.17 9.38 6.64
C LEU A 74 1.71 10.84 6.67
N PRO A 75 2.63 11.82 6.74
CA PRO A 75 2.32 13.24 6.91
C PRO A 75 1.71 13.93 5.68
N TYR A 76 1.59 13.25 4.54
CA TYR A 76 1.03 13.83 3.33
C TYR A 76 0.14 12.80 2.63
N THR A 77 -1.04 13.23 2.19
CA THR A 77 -1.98 12.38 1.46
C THR A 77 -2.50 13.09 0.22
N HIS A 78 -2.56 12.34 -0.89
CA HIS A 78 -3.14 12.80 -2.14
C HIS A 78 -4.26 11.84 -2.55
N GLU A 79 -5.46 12.38 -2.80
CA GLU A 79 -6.64 11.63 -3.25
C GLU A 79 -7.02 12.09 -4.66
N LYS A 80 -7.06 11.18 -5.63
CA LYS A 80 -7.27 11.53 -7.04
C LYS A 80 -8.62 12.21 -7.31
N ASP A 81 -9.68 11.81 -6.61
CA ASP A 81 -11.04 12.35 -6.80
C ASP A 81 -11.25 13.72 -6.13
N ASN A 82 -10.32 14.12 -5.26
CA ASN A 82 -10.30 15.42 -4.60
C ASN A 82 -8.96 16.06 -4.93
N ALA A 83 -8.83 16.80 -6.04
CA ALA A 83 -7.61 17.49 -6.48
C ALA A 83 -6.96 18.47 -5.46
N ARG A 84 -7.33 18.41 -4.18
CA ARG A 84 -6.72 19.02 -3.00
C ARG A 84 -5.85 17.99 -2.27
N MET A 85 -4.56 18.30 -2.16
CA MET A 85 -3.67 17.65 -1.22
C MET A 85 -4.14 17.92 0.21
N LYS A 86 -4.42 16.88 0.99
CA LYS A 86 -4.80 17.03 2.40
C LYS A 86 -3.56 16.78 3.25
N SER A 87 -3.23 17.74 4.11
CA SER A 87 -2.36 17.44 5.25
C SER A 87 -3.20 16.65 6.27
N PRO A 88 -2.70 15.54 6.83
CA PRO A 88 -3.36 14.88 7.93
C PRO A 88 -3.48 15.84 9.12
N GLU A 89 -4.54 15.68 9.90
CA GLU A 89 -4.82 16.49 11.10
C GLU A 89 -3.79 16.26 12.20
N THR A 90 -3.05 15.15 12.17
CA THR A 90 -1.87 14.92 13.02
C THR A 90 -0.97 13.85 12.38
N PRO A 91 0.27 14.18 11.98
CA PRO A 91 1.25 13.17 11.56
C PRO A 91 1.52 12.16 12.69
N SER A 92 1.78 10.90 12.32
CA SER A 92 2.35 9.93 13.27
C SER A 92 3.66 10.46 13.87
N ALA A 93 3.86 10.25 15.18
CA ALA A 93 5.09 10.63 15.87
C ALA A 93 6.35 9.86 15.38
N THR A 94 6.17 8.71 14.74
CA THR A 94 7.29 7.91 14.22
C THR A 94 7.83 8.53 12.93
N GLN A 95 8.98 9.21 13.04
CA GLN A 95 9.69 9.77 11.89
C GLN A 95 10.44 8.68 11.11
N MET A 96 10.09 8.51 9.83
CA MET A 96 10.79 7.62 8.92
C MET A 96 11.96 8.35 8.26
N LYS A 97 13.15 7.73 8.22
CA LYS A 97 14.34 8.31 7.58
C LYS A 97 14.27 8.21 6.06
N SER A 98 13.92 7.03 5.55
CA SER A 98 13.73 6.75 4.13
C SER A 98 12.49 7.43 3.56
N GLN A 99 12.48 7.62 2.24
CA GLN A 99 11.26 8.02 1.53
C GLN A 99 10.27 6.86 1.53
N VAL A 100 9.10 7.06 2.14
CA VAL A 100 8.03 6.05 2.17
C VAL A 100 6.82 6.57 1.43
N ILE A 101 6.30 5.75 0.52
CA ILE A 101 5.13 6.03 -0.30
C ILE A 101 4.09 4.97 0.01
N GLU A 102 2.88 5.39 0.40
CA GLU A 102 1.72 4.52 0.56
C GLU A 102 0.84 4.62 -0.69
N ILE A 103 0.47 3.47 -1.25
CA ILE A 103 -0.55 3.33 -2.30
C ILE A 103 -1.65 2.44 -1.73
N ALA A 104 -2.83 3.01 -1.52
CA ALA A 104 -3.96 2.34 -0.88
C ALA A 104 -5.11 2.16 -1.88
N SER A 105 -5.83 1.04 -1.80
CA SER A 105 -6.98 0.75 -2.68
C SER A 105 -8.21 1.59 -2.36
N THR A 106 -8.35 2.00 -1.09
CA THR A 106 -9.56 2.68 -0.60
C THR A 106 -9.21 3.90 0.21
N THR A 107 -10.14 4.84 0.33
CA THR A 107 -10.10 5.86 1.38
C THR A 107 -10.30 5.24 2.77
N LYS A 108 -10.08 6.04 3.84
CA LYS A 108 -10.06 5.56 5.23
C LYS A 108 -11.33 4.82 5.63
N PHE A 109 -12.50 5.15 5.08
CA PHE A 109 -13.79 4.57 5.45
C PHE A 109 -14.47 3.76 4.34
N GLN A 110 -13.72 3.42 3.29
CA GLN A 110 -14.26 2.74 2.12
C GLN A 110 -13.81 1.27 2.07
N LEU A 111 -14.71 0.42 1.55
CA LEU A 111 -14.44 -0.99 1.30
C LEU A 111 -13.70 -1.18 -0.02
N SER A 112 -12.78 -2.14 -0.06
CA SER A 112 -12.13 -2.60 -1.30
C SER A 112 -13.02 -3.67 -1.93
N PHE A 113 -12.95 -3.76 -3.26
CA PHE A 113 -13.72 -4.72 -4.04
C PHE A 113 -12.78 -5.71 -4.72
N SER A 114 -13.27 -6.93 -4.92
CA SER A 114 -12.54 -7.97 -5.64
C SER A 114 -13.48 -8.69 -6.60
N GLU A 115 -12.99 -9.00 -7.79
CA GLU A 115 -13.79 -9.56 -8.88
C GLU A 115 -12.93 -10.52 -9.71
N LYS A 116 -13.60 -11.35 -10.51
CA LYS A 116 -12.97 -12.04 -11.64
C LYS A 116 -12.89 -11.09 -12.83
N TYR A 117 -11.77 -10.37 -12.93
CA TYR A 117 -11.54 -9.48 -14.06
C TYR A 117 -11.22 -10.28 -15.33
N ARG A 118 -11.61 -9.73 -16.48
CA ARG A 118 -11.34 -10.33 -17.80
C ARG A 118 -10.21 -9.61 -18.51
N GLU A 119 -9.37 -10.36 -19.20
CA GLU A 119 -8.34 -9.85 -20.10
C GLU A 119 -8.60 -10.40 -21.51
N ASN A 120 -8.68 -9.52 -22.52
CA ASN A 120 -8.93 -9.89 -23.92
C ASN A 120 -10.18 -10.78 -24.16
N GLY A 121 -11.18 -10.68 -23.29
CA GLY A 121 -12.40 -11.48 -23.37
C GLY A 121 -12.33 -12.82 -22.63
N GLU A 122 -11.17 -13.21 -22.13
CA GLU A 122 -10.97 -14.41 -21.30
C GLU A 122 -11.00 -14.04 -19.80
N ASP A 123 -11.55 -14.93 -18.98
CA ASP A 123 -11.53 -14.80 -17.52
C ASP A 123 -10.09 -14.99 -17.03
N SER A 124 -9.60 -14.10 -16.15
CA SER A 124 -8.28 -14.24 -15.52
C SER A 124 -8.13 -15.53 -14.70
N GLY A 125 -9.24 -16.23 -14.43
CA GLY A 125 -9.26 -17.53 -13.77
C GLY A 125 -9.11 -17.44 -12.25
N THR A 126 -8.91 -16.24 -11.71
CA THR A 126 -8.78 -15.99 -10.28
C THR A 126 -9.42 -14.66 -9.88
N THR A 127 -9.71 -14.51 -8.60
CA THR A 127 -10.24 -13.26 -8.05
C THR A 127 -9.07 -12.33 -7.72
N HIS A 128 -9.12 -11.09 -8.19
CA HIS A 128 -8.15 -10.06 -7.87
C HIS A 128 -8.82 -8.91 -7.13
N GLY A 129 -8.07 -8.23 -6.26
CA GLY A 129 -8.48 -6.92 -5.75
C GLY A 129 -8.39 -5.86 -6.86
N ILE A 130 -9.26 -4.86 -6.80
CA ILE A 130 -9.39 -3.85 -7.85
C ILE A 130 -8.11 -3.03 -8.04
N LEU A 131 -7.39 -2.70 -6.95
CA LEU A 131 -6.13 -1.95 -7.05
C LEU A 131 -5.07 -2.81 -7.72
N THR A 132 -4.94 -4.06 -7.28
CA THR A 132 -3.97 -5.01 -7.82
C THR A 132 -4.18 -5.20 -9.31
N TRP A 133 -5.42 -5.42 -9.74
CA TRP A 133 -5.74 -5.58 -11.15
C TRP A 133 -5.32 -4.36 -11.96
N ASN A 134 -5.74 -3.15 -11.55
CA ASN A 134 -5.41 -1.92 -12.27
C ASN A 134 -3.91 -1.64 -12.29
N LEU A 135 -3.20 -1.93 -11.19
CA LEU A 135 -1.75 -1.79 -11.11
C LEU A 135 -1.04 -2.73 -12.09
N LEU A 136 -1.44 -4.00 -12.13
CA LEU A 136 -0.87 -4.98 -13.06
C LEU A 136 -1.11 -4.57 -14.53
N GLN A 137 -2.33 -4.12 -14.85
CA GLN A 137 -2.66 -3.63 -16.19
C GLN A 137 -1.85 -2.39 -16.58
N TYR A 138 -1.68 -1.44 -15.65
CA TYR A 138 -0.83 -0.26 -15.86
C TYR A 138 0.64 -0.65 -16.11
N LEU A 139 1.19 -1.57 -15.31
CA LEU A 139 2.57 -2.04 -15.47
C LEU A 139 2.77 -2.80 -16.78
N LYS A 140 1.85 -3.69 -17.15
CA LYS A 140 1.86 -4.44 -18.41
C LYS A 140 1.80 -3.48 -19.61
N GLY A 141 0.86 -2.53 -19.57
CA GLY A 141 0.71 -1.50 -20.60
C GLY A 141 1.89 -0.52 -20.68
N ARG A 142 2.75 -0.44 -19.66
CA ARG A 142 4.00 0.33 -19.71
C ARG A 142 5.19 -0.51 -20.19
N TRP A 143 5.17 -1.82 -19.92
CA TRP A 143 6.19 -2.76 -20.40
C TRP A 143 6.10 -3.01 -21.90
N SER A 144 4.91 -3.02 -22.50
CA SER A 144 4.75 -3.12 -23.96
C SER A 144 5.44 -1.98 -24.73
N TRP A 145 5.50 -0.77 -24.14
CA TRP A 145 6.22 0.37 -24.72
C TRP A 145 7.73 0.34 -24.45
N ALA A 146 8.15 -0.19 -23.30
CA ALA A 146 9.57 -0.29 -22.95
C ALA A 146 10.33 -1.36 -23.75
N PHE A 147 9.62 -2.38 -24.27
CA PHE A 147 10.20 -3.49 -25.04
C PHE A 147 9.75 -3.55 -26.50
N GLY A 148 9.17 -2.48 -27.04
CA GLY A 148 9.01 -2.27 -28.49
C GLY A 148 8.73 -3.54 -29.30
N VAL A 149 7.59 -4.19 -29.07
CA VAL A 149 7.01 -5.03 -30.12
C VAL A 149 5.99 -4.17 -30.84
N GLY A 150 6.46 -3.53 -31.90
CA GLY A 150 5.56 -3.06 -32.94
C GLY A 150 4.81 -4.27 -33.49
N LEU A 151 3.49 -4.20 -33.39
CA LEU A 151 2.59 -4.79 -34.38
C LEU A 151 1.93 -3.63 -35.11
#